data_AF-A0A2D4T5R8-F1
#
_entry.id   AF-A0A2D4T5R8-F1
#
_cell.length_a   1.000
_cell.length_b   1.000
_cell.length_c   1.000
_cell.angle_alpha   90.00
_cell.angle_beta   90.00
_cell.angle_gamma   90.00
#
_symmetry.space_group_name_H-M   'P 1'
#
loop_
_entity.id
_entity.type
_entity.pdbx_description
1 polymer ?
#
loop_
_entity_poly.entity_id
_entity_poly.type
_entity_poly.pdbx_seq_one_letter_code
_entity_poly.pdbx_strand_id
1 'polypeptide(L)'
;GLDHTDWLGNDRSQIATEKAGVARPGKPCIVADIDPPDSLLADLHQRAVDTRLIGRDWRIEKGRLYTASGATYRMPDIDGLLPENIGAALQALEAGQKVELNQAAIEKLSGVRVPGRLSRRDVGPVEVLLDVAHNVESVSRLIQFMDGNPVSGRTFAVFGVMGDKPIRDMLAACSGAFDEWNLIDLSDVPRAMAVPDLANLLHPDSIVGDHGPFSDIWDSIKMRSHAGDRVVVFGSFFSVGEALSVLEAEYHSGEQG
;
A
#
# COMPACT_ATOMS: atom_id res chain seq x y z
N GLY A 1 11.55 -3.25 -2.61
CA GLY A 1 10.95 -4.57 -2.85
C GLY A 1 11.07 -4.95 -4.30
N LEU A 2 10.74 -6.20 -4.62
CA LEU A 2 10.68 -6.68 -5.99
C LEU A 2 9.28 -6.41 -6.54
N ASP A 3 9.19 -5.55 -7.55
CA ASP A 3 7.93 -5.20 -8.20
C ASP A 3 8.21 -4.81 -9.65
N HIS A 4 7.29 -5.15 -10.55
CA HIS A 4 7.43 -4.94 -11.99
C HIS A 4 8.70 -5.58 -12.59
N THR A 5 9.04 -6.80 -12.17
CA THR A 5 10.28 -7.50 -12.56
C THR A 5 10.43 -7.68 -14.07
N ASP A 6 9.32 -7.85 -14.80
CA ASP A 6 9.31 -7.97 -16.27
C ASP A 6 9.82 -6.70 -16.99
N TRP A 7 9.76 -5.53 -16.33
CA TRP A 7 10.11 -4.23 -16.91
C TRP A 7 11.35 -3.61 -16.26
N LEU A 8 11.51 -3.81 -14.96
CA LEU A 8 12.53 -3.15 -14.15
C LEU A 8 13.74 -4.06 -13.85
N GLY A 9 13.68 -5.34 -14.22
CA GLY A 9 14.71 -6.33 -13.98
C GLY A 9 14.39 -7.29 -12.83
N ASN A 10 15.15 -8.38 -12.76
CA ASN A 10 14.83 -9.52 -11.91
C ASN A 10 15.42 -9.43 -10.49
N ASP A 11 16.12 -8.35 -10.17
CA ASP A 11 16.75 -8.15 -8.87
C ASP A 11 16.64 -6.70 -8.39
N ARG A 12 16.87 -6.49 -7.09
CA ARG A 12 16.78 -5.15 -6.48
C ARG A 12 17.74 -4.15 -7.12
N SER A 13 18.91 -4.60 -7.57
CA SER A 13 19.95 -3.74 -8.16
C SER A 13 19.47 -3.13 -9.47
N GLN A 14 18.94 -3.93 -10.38
CA GLN A 14 18.38 -3.48 -11.67
C GLN A 14 17.19 -2.55 -11.45
N ILE A 15 16.25 -2.97 -10.59
CA ILE A 15 15.04 -2.20 -10.29
C ILE A 15 15.41 -0.82 -9.72
N ALA A 16 16.38 -0.78 -8.80
CA ALA A 16 16.82 0.45 -8.18
C ALA A 16 17.48 1.39 -9.21
N THR A 17 18.36 0.87 -10.07
CA THR A 17 19.00 1.66 -11.12
C THR A 17 17.99 2.23 -12.12
N GLU A 18 17.00 1.43 -12.56
CA GLU A 18 15.94 1.92 -13.46
C GLU A 18 15.10 3.02 -12.80
N LYS A 19 14.70 2.83 -11.52
CA LYS A 19 13.99 3.86 -10.74
C LYS A 19 14.84 5.13 -10.57
N ALA A 20 16.16 5.02 -10.52
CA ALA A 20 17.06 6.16 -10.45
C ALA A 20 17.05 7.01 -11.74
N GLY A 21 16.47 6.54 -12.84
CA GLY A 21 16.36 7.30 -14.10
C GLY A 21 15.67 8.66 -13.96
N VAL A 22 14.84 8.86 -12.92
CA VAL A 22 14.21 10.16 -12.62
C VAL A 22 15.19 11.18 -12.01
N ALA A 23 16.32 10.74 -11.44
CA ALA A 23 17.30 11.61 -10.83
C ALA A 23 17.98 12.53 -11.88
N ARG A 24 18.45 13.69 -11.44
CA ARG A 24 19.10 14.69 -12.31
C ARG A 24 20.41 15.15 -11.69
N PRO A 25 21.47 15.38 -12.50
CA PRO A 25 22.74 15.89 -11.99
C PRO A 25 22.57 17.18 -11.17
N GLY A 26 23.24 17.26 -10.03
CA GLY A 26 23.20 18.39 -9.11
C GLY A 26 21.84 18.67 -8.45
N LYS A 27 20.84 17.79 -8.64
CA LYS A 27 19.52 17.93 -7.99
C LYS A 27 19.38 16.94 -6.83
N PRO A 28 18.68 17.33 -5.76
CA PRO A 28 18.40 16.43 -4.65
C PRO A 28 17.65 15.18 -5.10
N CYS A 29 18.11 14.02 -4.66
CA CYS A 29 17.46 12.73 -4.81
C CYS A 29 17.34 12.08 -3.44
N ILE A 30 16.11 11.93 -2.96
CA ILE A 30 15.84 11.34 -1.64
C ILE A 30 15.72 9.83 -1.80
N VAL A 31 16.60 9.09 -1.13
CA VAL A 31 16.59 7.62 -1.10
C VAL A 31 16.08 7.17 0.26
N ALA A 32 14.90 6.56 0.26
CA ALA A 32 14.19 6.09 1.46
C ALA A 32 14.26 4.57 1.65
N ASP A 33 15.13 3.90 0.91
CA ASP A 33 15.49 2.50 1.15
C ASP A 33 16.63 2.47 2.18
N ILE A 34 16.43 1.75 3.30
CA ILE A 34 17.43 1.63 4.38
C ILE A 34 18.60 0.73 3.99
N ASP A 35 18.42 -0.11 2.98
CA ASP A 35 19.40 -1.05 2.46
C ASP A 35 19.45 -0.96 0.93
N PRO A 36 19.83 0.22 0.37
CA PRO A 36 19.85 0.40 -1.08
C PRO A 36 20.96 -0.47 -1.71
N PRO A 37 20.75 -1.05 -2.90
CA PRO A 37 21.82 -1.75 -3.60
C PRO A 37 23.02 -0.85 -3.88
N ASP A 38 24.24 -1.39 -3.75
CA ASP A 38 25.47 -0.64 -4.05
C ASP A 38 25.50 -0.08 -5.48
N SER A 39 24.89 -0.79 -6.44
CA SER A 39 24.78 -0.35 -7.83
C SER A 39 23.99 0.96 -7.97
N LEU A 40 22.94 1.15 -7.16
CA LEU A 40 22.17 2.40 -7.13
C LEU A 40 23.05 3.56 -6.66
N LEU A 41 23.78 3.36 -5.56
CA LEU A 41 24.63 4.41 -4.99
C LEU A 41 25.77 4.77 -5.95
N ALA A 42 26.36 3.77 -6.62
CA ALA A 42 27.39 3.98 -7.64
C ALA A 42 26.85 4.76 -8.85
N ASP A 43 25.67 4.41 -9.37
CA ASP A 43 25.03 5.13 -10.49
C ASP A 43 24.73 6.59 -10.14
N LEU A 44 24.09 6.83 -8.99
CA LEU A 44 23.76 8.18 -8.54
C LEU A 44 25.02 9.05 -8.34
N HIS A 45 26.08 8.46 -7.80
CA HIS A 45 27.38 9.13 -7.66
C HIS A 45 27.99 9.45 -9.03
N GLN A 46 28.01 8.50 -9.97
CA GLN A 46 28.54 8.71 -11.32
C GLN A 46 27.79 9.82 -12.07
N ARG A 47 26.47 9.94 -11.85
CA ARG A 47 25.60 10.97 -12.44
C ARG A 47 25.66 12.31 -11.70
N ALA A 48 26.54 12.45 -10.70
CA ALA A 48 26.70 13.65 -9.87
C ALA A 48 25.37 14.12 -9.24
N VAL A 49 24.54 13.20 -8.78
CA VAL A 49 23.26 13.49 -8.13
C VAL A 49 23.51 13.87 -6.65
N ASP A 50 22.80 14.88 -6.14
CA ASP A 50 22.78 15.21 -4.70
C ASP A 50 21.96 14.15 -3.95
N THR A 51 22.60 13.04 -3.60
CA THR A 51 21.93 11.87 -3.01
C THR A 51 21.79 12.03 -1.51
N ARG A 52 20.55 11.96 -1.00
CA ARG A 52 20.20 12.06 0.42
C ARG A 52 19.57 10.76 0.89
N LEU A 53 20.37 9.93 1.55
CA LEU A 53 20.06 8.56 1.94
C LEU A 53 19.56 8.49 3.39
N ILE A 54 18.47 7.75 3.60
CA ILE A 54 17.97 7.45 4.95
C ILE A 54 19.00 6.63 5.74
N GLY A 55 19.16 6.93 7.03
CA GLY A 55 20.16 6.31 7.90
C GLY A 55 21.55 6.93 7.79
N ARG A 56 21.86 7.67 6.70
CA ARG A 56 23.13 8.40 6.53
C ARG A 56 22.96 9.90 6.63
N ASP A 57 22.15 10.48 5.73
CA ASP A 57 22.00 11.93 5.58
C ASP A 57 20.75 12.44 6.31
N TRP A 58 19.72 11.62 6.42
CA TRP A 58 18.51 11.91 7.18
C TRP A 58 18.03 10.64 7.89
N ARG A 59 17.23 10.76 8.95
CA ARG A 59 16.73 9.59 9.68
C ARG A 59 15.44 9.88 10.41
N ILE A 60 14.71 8.82 10.73
CA ILE A 60 13.55 8.88 11.62
C ILE A 60 13.92 8.11 12.89
N GLU A 61 13.80 8.77 14.03
CA GLU A 61 14.10 8.16 15.33
C GLU A 61 13.10 8.68 16.36
N LYS A 62 12.45 7.77 17.09
CA LYS A 62 11.53 8.10 18.20
C LYS A 62 10.46 9.13 17.82
N GLY A 63 9.83 8.95 16.64
CA GLY A 63 8.78 9.84 16.14
C GLY A 63 9.26 11.22 15.68
N ARG A 64 10.56 11.38 15.43
CA ARG A 64 11.15 12.62 14.91
C ARG A 64 11.90 12.37 13.61
N LEU A 65 11.76 13.29 12.67
CA LEU A 65 12.56 13.39 11.47
C LEU A 65 13.77 14.29 11.73
N TYR A 66 14.96 13.78 11.42
CA TYR A 66 16.21 14.53 11.36
C TYR A 66 16.56 14.68 9.89
N THR A 67 16.53 15.91 9.38
CA THR A 67 16.69 16.19 7.96
C THR A 67 18.14 16.31 7.55
N ALA A 68 18.41 16.22 6.23
CA ALA A 68 19.75 16.41 5.69
C ALA A 68 20.27 17.86 5.83
N SER A 69 19.37 18.83 6.03
CA SER A 69 19.75 20.22 6.32
C SER A 69 20.19 20.42 7.78
N GLY A 70 19.97 19.42 8.65
CA GLY A 70 20.18 19.51 10.09
C GLY A 70 18.95 19.96 10.89
N ALA A 71 17.81 20.19 10.23
CA ALA A 71 16.56 20.49 10.92
C ALA A 71 15.99 19.25 11.62
N THR A 72 15.15 19.48 12.62
CA THR A 72 14.47 18.39 13.35
C THR A 72 12.99 18.72 13.48
N TYR A 73 12.15 17.77 13.10
CA TYR A 73 10.69 17.90 13.16
C TYR A 73 10.08 16.71 13.90
N ARG A 74 8.97 16.94 14.61
CA ARG A 74 8.10 15.85 15.05
C ARG A 74 7.34 15.32 13.83
N MET A 75 7.37 14.00 13.66
CA MET A 75 6.63 13.33 12.59
C MET A 75 5.13 13.52 12.79
N PRO A 76 4.37 13.83 11.72
CA PRO A 76 2.93 13.76 11.77
C PRO A 76 2.51 12.29 11.86
N ASP A 77 1.43 12.03 12.56
CA ASP A 77 0.80 10.72 12.57
C ASP A 77 -0.15 10.64 11.37
N ILE A 78 0.26 9.92 10.32
CA ILE A 78 -0.54 9.74 9.11
C ILE A 78 -0.82 8.25 8.97
N ASP A 79 -2.06 7.91 9.28
CA ASP A 79 -2.59 6.56 9.19
C ASP A 79 -2.34 5.95 7.81
N GLY A 80 -1.92 4.69 7.80
CA GLY A 80 -1.74 3.90 6.59
C GLY A 80 -0.48 4.17 5.77
N LEU A 81 0.37 5.12 6.19
CA LEU A 81 1.63 5.40 5.52
C LEU A 81 2.83 5.01 6.38
N LEU A 82 3.86 4.49 5.72
CA LEU A 82 5.12 4.19 6.37
C LEU A 82 5.83 5.48 6.82
N PRO A 83 6.40 5.53 8.03
CA PRO A 83 7.19 6.68 8.49
C PRO A 83 8.27 7.08 7.48
N GLU A 84 8.94 6.12 6.86
CA GLU A 84 9.98 6.35 5.85
C GLU A 84 9.44 7.08 4.62
N ASN A 85 8.22 6.77 4.18
CA ASN A 85 7.57 7.45 3.05
C ASN A 85 7.19 8.89 3.43
N ILE A 86 6.66 9.10 4.64
CA ILE A 86 6.33 10.43 5.16
C ILE A 86 7.62 11.27 5.28
N GLY A 87 8.67 10.71 5.87
CA GLY A 87 9.96 11.36 6.04
C GLY A 87 10.59 11.70 4.69
N ALA A 88 10.55 10.80 3.72
CA ALA A 88 11.04 11.04 2.38
C ALA A 88 10.30 12.19 1.68
N ALA A 89 8.97 12.25 1.82
CA ALA A 89 8.15 13.33 1.28
C ALA A 89 8.51 14.69 1.92
N LEU A 90 8.61 14.74 3.25
CA LEU A 90 9.05 15.94 3.97
C LEU A 90 10.46 16.37 3.55
N GLN A 91 11.36 15.41 3.35
CA GLN A 91 12.73 15.65 2.93
C GLN A 91 12.81 16.18 1.50
N ALA A 92 11.95 15.69 0.61
CA ALA A 92 11.81 16.19 -0.74
C ALA A 92 11.20 17.60 -0.79
N LEU A 93 10.20 17.89 0.06
CA LEU A 93 9.61 19.23 0.20
C LEU A 93 10.64 20.26 0.66
N GLU A 94 11.42 19.94 1.70
CA GLU A 94 12.49 20.78 2.22
C GLU A 94 13.56 21.02 1.14
N ALA A 95 14.03 19.95 0.49
CA ALA A 95 15.04 20.05 -0.56
C ALA A 95 14.58 20.83 -1.79
N GLY A 96 13.28 20.79 -2.10
CA GLY A 96 12.68 21.51 -3.21
C GLY A 96 12.56 23.02 -2.99
N GLN A 97 12.61 23.50 -1.74
CA GLN A 97 12.53 24.92 -1.36
C GLN A 97 11.32 25.68 -1.94
N LYS A 98 10.27 24.97 -2.35
CA LYS A 98 9.02 25.56 -2.86
C LYS A 98 8.04 25.91 -1.76
N VAL A 99 8.20 25.30 -0.59
CA VAL A 99 7.37 25.48 0.59
C VAL A 99 8.30 25.64 1.78
N GLU A 100 8.05 26.63 2.63
CA GLU A 100 8.76 26.76 3.89
C GLU A 100 8.27 25.66 4.86
N LEU A 101 9.15 24.71 5.16
CA LEU A 101 8.82 23.61 6.06
C LEU A 101 9.11 24.01 7.51
N ASN A 102 8.06 24.09 8.31
CA ASN A 102 8.15 24.27 9.76
C ASN A 102 7.20 23.31 10.48
N GLN A 103 7.34 23.20 11.81
CA GLN A 103 6.56 22.25 12.60
C GLN A 103 5.04 22.46 12.45
N ALA A 104 4.59 23.72 12.38
CA ALA A 104 3.17 24.05 12.22
C ALA A 104 2.63 23.62 10.85
N ALA A 105 3.44 23.70 9.79
CA ALA A 105 3.06 23.19 8.47
C ALA A 105 2.96 21.66 8.46
N ILE A 106 3.88 20.96 9.14
CA ILE A 106 3.88 19.50 9.24
C ILE A 106 2.67 18.99 10.03
N GLU A 107 2.31 19.65 11.13
CA GLU A 107 1.16 19.25 11.96
C GLU A 107 -0.17 19.27 11.19
N LYS A 108 -0.30 20.17 10.20
CA LYS A 108 -1.48 20.21 9.29
C LYS A 108 -1.60 18.96 8.42
N LEU A 109 -0.56 18.15 8.28
CA LEU A 109 -0.59 16.92 7.48
C LEU A 109 -1.26 15.75 8.21
N SER A 110 -1.51 15.84 9.52
CA SER A 110 -2.08 14.73 10.31
C SER A 110 -3.47 14.27 9.83
N GLY A 111 -4.19 15.13 9.12
CA GLY A 111 -5.47 14.81 8.47
C GLY A 111 -5.37 14.23 7.06
N VAL A 112 -4.16 14.17 6.48
CA VAL A 112 -3.97 13.61 5.13
C VAL A 112 -4.33 12.13 5.13
N ARG A 113 -5.05 11.70 4.11
CA ARG A 113 -5.37 10.30 3.85
C ARG A 113 -5.09 10.02 2.38
N VAL A 114 -4.54 8.85 2.10
CA VAL A 114 -4.31 8.38 0.72
C VAL A 114 -5.28 7.23 0.48
N PRO A 115 -6.30 7.41 -0.38
CA PRO A 115 -7.25 6.35 -0.69
C PRO A 115 -6.56 5.06 -1.11
N GLY A 116 -6.96 3.94 -0.52
CA GLY A 116 -6.38 2.63 -0.79
C GLY A 116 -5.01 2.38 -0.12
N ARG A 117 -4.64 3.16 0.90
CA ARG A 117 -3.50 2.86 1.79
C ARG A 117 -4.02 2.72 3.21
N LEU A 118 -4.26 1.49 3.64
CA LEU A 118 -4.95 1.11 4.89
C LEU A 118 -6.15 2.02 5.19
N SER A 119 -6.95 2.29 4.15
CA SER A 119 -8.11 3.18 4.27
C SER A 119 -9.25 2.42 4.94
N ARG A 120 -9.60 2.84 6.15
CA ARG A 120 -10.69 2.26 6.95
C ARG A 120 -11.99 3.02 6.76
N ARG A 121 -13.10 2.30 6.62
CA ARG A 121 -14.46 2.83 6.58
C ARG A 121 -15.38 1.88 7.34
N ASP A 122 -16.19 2.40 8.25
CA ASP A 122 -17.26 1.62 8.87
C ASP A 122 -18.51 1.70 7.99
N VAL A 123 -19.06 0.55 7.58
CA VAL A 123 -20.30 0.47 6.82
C VAL A 123 -21.30 -0.35 7.61
N GLY A 124 -22.17 0.35 8.36
CA GLY A 124 -23.04 -0.28 9.33
C GLY A 124 -22.23 -0.98 10.43
N PRO A 125 -22.42 -2.30 10.65
CA PRO A 125 -21.71 -3.03 11.70
C PRO A 125 -20.33 -3.57 11.29
N VAL A 126 -19.89 -3.34 10.04
CA VAL A 126 -18.70 -3.97 9.44
C VAL A 126 -17.60 -2.94 9.20
N GLU A 127 -16.37 -3.31 9.57
CA GLU A 127 -15.18 -2.54 9.19
C GLU A 127 -14.76 -2.93 7.76
N VAL A 128 -14.62 -1.95 6.87
CA VAL A 128 -14.05 -2.13 5.53
C VAL A 128 -12.65 -1.52 5.49
N LEU A 129 -11.65 -2.36 5.22
CA LEU A 129 -10.24 -2.00 5.08
C LEU A 129 -9.82 -2.11 3.60
N LEU A 130 -9.35 -1.02 3.02
CA LEU A 130 -8.93 -0.96 1.62
C LEU A 130 -7.42 -0.71 1.53
N ASP A 131 -6.70 -1.62 0.88
CA ASP A 131 -5.26 -1.46 0.63
C ASP A 131 -4.83 -1.98 -0.75
N VAL A 132 -4.10 -1.17 -1.52
CA VAL A 132 -3.63 -1.53 -2.87
C VAL A 132 -2.41 -2.47 -2.87
N ALA A 133 -2.07 -3.09 -1.74
CA ALA A 133 -1.00 -4.08 -1.63
C ALA A 133 -1.08 -5.13 -2.74
N HIS A 134 0.02 -5.26 -3.50
CA HIS A 134 0.08 -6.06 -4.73
C HIS A 134 1.45 -6.74 -4.95
N ASN A 135 2.26 -6.79 -3.90
CA ASN A 135 3.53 -7.52 -3.84
C ASN A 135 3.72 -8.08 -2.42
N VAL A 136 4.69 -8.98 -2.23
CA VAL A 136 4.88 -9.71 -0.97
C VAL A 136 5.16 -8.76 0.21
N GLU A 137 5.95 -7.71 -0.01
CA GLU A 137 6.32 -6.77 1.04
C GLU A 137 5.13 -5.91 1.48
N SER A 138 4.31 -5.43 0.55
CA SER A 138 3.10 -4.64 0.86
C SER A 138 2.00 -5.50 1.47
N VAL A 139 1.84 -6.75 1.03
CA VAL A 139 0.88 -7.69 1.65
C VAL A 139 1.33 -8.03 3.08
N SER A 140 2.61 -8.35 3.30
CA SER A 140 3.13 -8.60 4.65
C SER A 140 2.88 -7.41 5.60
N ARG A 141 2.95 -6.18 5.10
CA ARG A 141 2.64 -4.95 5.87
C ARG A 141 1.15 -4.85 6.20
N LEU A 142 0.28 -5.16 5.24
CA LEU A 142 -1.16 -5.23 5.46
C LEU A 142 -1.50 -6.25 6.56
N ILE A 143 -0.92 -7.45 6.49
CA ILE A 143 -1.12 -8.49 7.51
C ILE A 143 -0.60 -8.04 8.88
N GLN A 144 0.61 -7.47 8.94
CA GLN A 144 1.15 -6.91 10.19
C GLN A 144 0.23 -5.85 10.80
N PHE A 145 -0.39 -5.00 9.97
CA PHE A 145 -1.37 -4.03 10.44
C PHE A 145 -2.62 -4.72 11.02
N MET A 146 -3.13 -5.75 10.35
CA MET A 146 -4.28 -6.52 10.82
C MET A 146 -4.00 -7.24 12.16
N ASP A 147 -2.82 -7.83 12.31
CA ASP A 147 -2.38 -8.47 13.57
C ASP A 147 -2.32 -7.47 14.74
N GLY A 148 -1.91 -6.24 14.46
CA GLY A 148 -1.91 -5.15 15.45
C GLY A 148 -3.29 -4.56 15.74
N ASN A 149 -4.30 -4.87 14.92
CA ASN A 149 -5.66 -4.35 15.01
C ASN A 149 -6.68 -5.50 14.86
N PRO A 150 -6.69 -6.49 15.77
CA PRO A 150 -7.57 -7.64 15.65
C PRO A 150 -9.05 -7.25 15.77
N VAL A 151 -9.91 -8.04 15.14
CA VAL A 151 -11.36 -7.91 15.24
C VAL A 151 -11.97 -9.10 15.99
N SER A 152 -13.16 -8.91 16.56
CA SER A 152 -13.84 -9.96 17.32
C SER A 152 -14.61 -10.95 16.46
N GLY A 153 -14.95 -10.56 15.23
CA GLY A 153 -15.67 -11.37 14.25
C GLY A 153 -14.73 -11.98 13.22
N ARG A 154 -15.29 -12.26 12.04
CA ARG A 154 -14.57 -12.84 10.90
C ARG A 154 -13.89 -11.76 10.06
N THR A 155 -12.82 -12.15 9.38
CA THR A 155 -12.13 -11.34 8.38
C THR A 155 -12.32 -11.95 6.99
N PHE A 156 -13.06 -11.25 6.13
CA PHE A 156 -13.28 -11.60 4.73
C PHE A 156 -12.21 -10.94 3.85
N ALA A 157 -11.48 -11.73 3.06
CA ALA A 157 -10.68 -11.20 1.97
C ALA A 157 -11.56 -10.97 0.74
N VAL A 158 -11.34 -9.84 0.08
CA VAL A 158 -11.84 -9.53 -1.26
C VAL A 158 -10.63 -9.22 -2.13
N PHE A 159 -10.24 -10.18 -2.97
CA PHE A 159 -8.93 -10.20 -3.62
C PHE A 159 -9.04 -10.22 -5.14
N GLY A 160 -8.28 -9.34 -5.80
CA GLY A 160 -8.07 -9.35 -7.24
C GLY A 160 -6.69 -8.78 -7.58
N VAL A 161 -5.95 -9.46 -8.45
CA VAL A 161 -4.52 -9.19 -8.67
C VAL A 161 -4.12 -9.41 -10.13
N MET A 162 -3.05 -8.73 -10.54
CA MET A 162 -2.49 -8.90 -11.89
C MET A 162 -1.63 -10.16 -11.94
N GLY A 163 -1.71 -10.90 -13.04
CA GLY A 163 -1.05 -12.20 -13.24
C GLY A 163 0.49 -12.14 -13.28
N ASP A 164 1.09 -10.96 -13.44
CA ASP A 164 2.55 -10.76 -13.36
C ASP A 164 3.07 -10.59 -11.93
N LYS A 165 2.20 -10.60 -10.92
CA LYS A 165 2.62 -10.50 -9.51
C LYS A 165 3.08 -11.84 -8.95
N PRO A 166 3.91 -11.86 -7.89
CA PRO A 166 4.28 -13.09 -7.18
C PRO A 166 3.11 -13.60 -6.31
N ILE A 167 2.01 -14.00 -6.95
CA ILE A 167 0.72 -14.26 -6.29
C ILE A 167 0.83 -15.38 -5.25
N ARG A 168 1.57 -16.46 -5.53
CA ARG A 168 1.77 -17.55 -4.57
C ARG A 168 2.43 -17.06 -3.28
N ASP A 169 3.46 -16.22 -3.40
CA ASP A 169 4.17 -15.68 -2.24
C ASP A 169 3.32 -14.64 -1.49
N MET A 170 2.51 -13.86 -2.21
CA MET A 170 1.52 -12.96 -1.62
C MET A 170 0.49 -13.74 -0.79
N LEU A 171 -0.11 -14.79 -1.35
CA LEU A 171 -1.08 -15.63 -0.66
C LEU A 171 -0.45 -16.36 0.54
N ALA A 172 0.81 -16.80 0.42
CA ALA A 172 1.55 -17.39 1.53
C ALA A 172 1.76 -16.39 2.69
N ALA A 173 2.00 -15.12 2.39
CA ALA A 173 2.11 -14.06 3.40
C ALA A 173 0.78 -13.81 4.15
N CYS A 174 -0.36 -14.17 3.55
CA CYS A 174 -1.70 -14.06 4.15
C CYS A 174 -2.10 -15.25 5.05
N SER A 175 -1.20 -16.19 5.32
CA SER A 175 -1.55 -17.45 5.99
C SER A 175 -2.24 -17.22 7.34
N GLY A 176 -3.49 -17.68 7.45
CA GLY A 176 -4.30 -17.57 8.67
C GLY A 176 -4.93 -16.20 8.93
N ALA A 177 -4.75 -15.22 8.04
CA ALA A 177 -5.27 -13.85 8.23
C ALA A 177 -6.74 -13.67 7.82
N PHE A 178 -7.30 -14.62 7.05
CA PHE A 178 -8.65 -14.52 6.48
C PHE A 178 -9.44 -15.80 6.74
N ASP A 179 -10.68 -15.64 7.19
CA ASP A 179 -11.62 -16.74 7.40
C ASP A 179 -12.25 -17.20 6.08
N GLU A 180 -12.35 -16.30 5.10
CA GLU A 180 -12.98 -16.56 3.82
C GLU A 180 -12.43 -15.65 2.72
N TRP A 181 -12.24 -16.21 1.53
CA TRP A 181 -11.75 -15.52 0.34
C TRP A 181 -12.85 -15.31 -0.68
N ASN A 182 -13.09 -14.06 -1.06
CA ASN A 182 -13.97 -13.66 -2.14
C ASN A 182 -13.12 -13.07 -3.26
N LEU A 183 -13.41 -13.41 -4.51
CA LEU A 183 -12.52 -13.12 -5.65
C LEU A 183 -13.16 -12.12 -6.60
N ILE A 184 -12.60 -10.91 -6.68
CA ILE A 184 -13.10 -9.90 -7.62
C ILE A 184 -12.76 -10.34 -9.05
N ASP A 185 -13.77 -10.36 -9.92
CA ASP A 185 -13.57 -10.55 -11.34
C ASP A 185 -13.06 -9.27 -12.00
N LEU A 186 -11.80 -9.32 -12.45
CA LEU A 186 -11.14 -8.24 -13.16
C LEU A 186 -10.92 -8.59 -14.64
N SER A 187 -11.80 -9.40 -15.24
CA SER A 187 -11.67 -9.86 -16.64
C SER A 187 -11.48 -8.73 -17.66
N ASP A 188 -12.02 -7.55 -17.39
CA ASP A 188 -11.91 -6.37 -18.25
C ASP A 188 -10.56 -5.64 -18.12
N VAL A 189 -9.74 -6.00 -17.13
CA VAL A 189 -8.41 -5.45 -16.90
C VAL A 189 -7.37 -6.31 -17.61
N PRO A 190 -6.64 -5.77 -18.59
CA PRO A 190 -5.56 -6.51 -19.24
C PRO A 190 -4.53 -7.00 -18.21
N ARG A 191 -4.17 -8.28 -18.30
CA ARG A 191 -3.24 -9.00 -17.40
C ARG A 191 -3.80 -9.37 -16.03
N ALA A 192 -5.06 -9.09 -15.71
CA ALA A 192 -5.66 -9.64 -14.49
C ALA A 192 -5.58 -11.17 -14.49
N MET A 193 -5.35 -11.75 -13.31
CA MET A 193 -5.46 -13.20 -13.18
C MET A 193 -6.94 -13.60 -13.16
N ALA A 194 -7.30 -14.61 -13.93
CA ALA A 194 -8.68 -15.09 -13.99
C ALA A 194 -9.09 -15.71 -12.65
N VAL A 195 -10.35 -15.51 -12.25
CA VAL A 195 -10.92 -16.03 -10.99
C VAL A 195 -10.68 -17.54 -10.81
N PRO A 196 -10.91 -18.41 -11.81
CA PRO A 196 -10.66 -19.85 -11.63
C PRO A 196 -9.19 -20.16 -11.34
N ASP A 197 -8.27 -19.43 -11.96
CA ASP A 197 -6.84 -19.62 -11.75
C ASP A 197 -6.43 -19.11 -10.36
N LEU A 198 -6.98 -17.97 -9.90
CA LEU A 198 -6.78 -17.48 -8.53
C LEU A 198 -7.31 -18.45 -7.48
N ALA A 199 -8.50 -18.99 -7.67
CA ALA A 199 -9.09 -19.97 -6.77
C ALA A 199 -8.19 -21.22 -6.64
N ASN A 200 -7.59 -21.67 -7.74
CA ASN A 200 -6.65 -22.80 -7.76
C ASN A 200 -5.31 -22.50 -7.07
N LEU A 201 -4.96 -21.23 -6.81
CA LEU A 201 -3.76 -20.84 -6.08
C LEU A 201 -3.95 -20.78 -4.57
N LEU A 202 -5.20 -20.68 -4.10
CA LEU A 202 -5.52 -20.66 -2.68
C LEU A 202 -5.17 -22.02 -2.03
N HIS A 203 -4.93 -21.98 -0.72
CA HIS A 203 -4.71 -23.21 0.03
C HIS A 203 -5.96 -24.11 -0.07
N PRO A 204 -5.84 -25.44 -0.18
CA PRO A 204 -7.00 -26.33 -0.31
C PRO A 204 -8.02 -26.22 0.83
N ASP A 205 -7.56 -25.84 2.03
CA ASP A 205 -8.41 -25.65 3.21
C ASP A 205 -9.01 -24.23 3.31
N SER A 206 -8.65 -23.31 2.39
CA SER A 206 -9.24 -21.98 2.35
C SER A 206 -10.72 -22.08 1.96
N ILE A 207 -11.57 -21.38 2.71
CA ILE A 207 -12.97 -21.20 2.31
C ILE A 207 -13.01 -20.17 1.19
N VAL A 208 -13.53 -20.57 0.03
CA VAL A 208 -13.78 -19.68 -1.10
C VAL A 208 -15.26 -19.34 -1.12
N GLY A 209 -15.57 -18.06 -0.94
CA GLY A 209 -16.92 -17.49 -1.01
C GLY A 209 -17.30 -17.10 -2.43
N ASP A 210 -17.84 -15.89 -2.58
CA ASP A 210 -18.36 -15.40 -3.84
C ASP A 210 -17.27 -14.91 -4.79
N HIS A 211 -17.60 -14.89 -6.07
CA HIS A 211 -16.77 -14.31 -7.11
C HIS A 211 -17.60 -13.50 -8.10
N GLY A 212 -17.04 -12.42 -8.64
CA GLY A 212 -17.75 -11.51 -9.54
C GLY A 212 -17.34 -10.06 -9.32
N PRO A 213 -18.12 -9.08 -9.82
CA PRO A 213 -17.87 -7.68 -9.52
C PRO A 213 -17.96 -7.42 -8.01
N PHE A 214 -17.25 -6.40 -7.53
CA PHE A 214 -17.22 -6.05 -6.12
C PHE A 214 -18.61 -5.79 -5.57
N SER A 215 -19.52 -5.19 -6.33
CA SER A 215 -20.91 -4.93 -5.89
C SER A 215 -21.61 -6.19 -5.39
N ASP A 216 -21.50 -7.28 -6.15
CA ASP A 216 -22.23 -8.52 -5.87
C ASP A 216 -21.63 -9.24 -4.67
N ILE A 217 -20.29 -9.26 -4.61
CA ILE A 217 -19.54 -9.77 -3.45
C ILE A 217 -19.90 -8.98 -2.19
N TRP A 218 -19.90 -7.64 -2.30
CA TRP A 218 -20.18 -6.73 -1.19
C TRP A 218 -21.61 -6.90 -0.67
N ASP A 219 -22.60 -7.00 -1.55
CA ASP A 219 -23.99 -7.26 -1.18
C ASP A 219 -24.15 -8.60 -0.46
N SER A 220 -23.51 -9.66 -0.96
CA SER A 220 -23.52 -10.96 -0.30
C SER A 220 -22.87 -10.94 1.08
N ILE A 221 -21.67 -10.36 1.21
CA ILE A 221 -20.98 -10.24 2.50
C ILE A 221 -21.82 -9.43 3.49
N LYS A 222 -22.35 -8.27 3.09
CA LYS A 222 -23.20 -7.43 3.94
C LYS A 222 -24.36 -8.23 4.54
N MET A 223 -25.08 -9.02 3.74
CA MET A 223 -26.25 -9.79 4.20
C MET A 223 -25.93 -10.82 5.30
N ARG A 224 -24.69 -11.31 5.36
CA ARG A 224 -24.26 -12.37 6.30
C ARG A 224 -23.20 -11.92 7.30
N SER A 225 -22.86 -10.64 7.30
CA SER A 225 -21.90 -10.02 8.20
C SER A 225 -22.53 -9.62 9.52
N HIS A 226 -21.71 -9.57 10.57
CA HIS A 226 -22.11 -9.21 11.92
C HIS A 226 -21.24 -8.09 12.49
N ALA A 227 -21.68 -7.52 13.61
CA ALA A 227 -20.88 -6.53 14.34
C ALA A 227 -19.54 -7.12 14.75
N GLY A 228 -18.46 -6.41 14.37
CA GLY A 228 -17.09 -6.84 14.61
C GLY A 228 -16.50 -7.72 13.51
N ASP A 229 -17.21 -7.98 12.42
CA ASP A 229 -16.61 -8.52 11.20
C ASP A 229 -15.83 -7.44 10.45
N ARG A 230 -14.84 -7.87 9.65
CA ARG A 230 -14.00 -7.02 8.79
C ARG A 230 -14.00 -7.54 7.35
N VAL A 231 -14.06 -6.64 6.39
CA VAL A 231 -13.82 -6.91 4.96
C VAL A 231 -12.55 -6.21 4.51
N VAL A 232 -11.63 -6.95 3.91
CA VAL A 232 -10.35 -6.42 3.42
C VAL A 232 -10.30 -6.53 1.91
N VAL A 233 -10.28 -5.39 1.21
CA VAL A 233 -10.14 -5.33 -0.25
C VAL A 233 -8.70 -5.02 -0.60
N PHE A 234 -8.03 -5.94 -1.30
CA PHE A 234 -6.62 -5.80 -1.67
C PHE A 234 -6.22 -6.59 -2.92
N GLY A 235 -4.96 -6.47 -3.32
CA GLY A 235 -4.36 -7.20 -4.44
C GLY A 235 -4.05 -6.33 -5.65
N SER A 236 -4.78 -5.23 -5.84
CA SER A 236 -4.53 -4.30 -6.94
C SER A 236 -5.20 -2.94 -6.73
N PHE A 237 -4.73 -1.94 -7.48
CA PHE A 237 -5.43 -0.65 -7.60
C PHE A 237 -6.82 -0.79 -8.23
N PHE A 238 -7.02 -1.79 -9.12
CA PHE A 238 -8.30 -2.01 -9.79
C PHE A 238 -9.35 -2.52 -8.80
N SER A 239 -9.02 -3.53 -7.99
CA SER A 239 -9.89 -4.04 -6.92
C SER A 239 -10.32 -2.95 -5.95
N VAL A 240 -9.35 -2.16 -5.47
CA VAL A 240 -9.63 -1.08 -4.53
C VAL A 240 -10.41 0.07 -5.19
N GLY A 241 -10.12 0.38 -6.46
CA GLY A 241 -10.84 1.43 -7.20
C GLY A 241 -12.31 1.09 -7.44
N GLU A 242 -12.61 -0.17 -7.76
CA GLU A 242 -13.98 -0.67 -7.89
C GLU A 242 -14.72 -0.59 -6.55
N ALA A 243 -14.08 -1.07 -5.47
CA ALA A 243 -14.64 -1.00 -4.12
C ALA A 243 -14.93 0.43 -3.66
N LEU A 244 -13.98 1.36 -3.87
CA LEU A 244 -14.16 2.77 -3.54
C LEU A 244 -15.37 3.35 -4.28
N SER A 245 -15.52 3.03 -5.57
CA SER A 245 -16.62 3.53 -6.40
C SER A 245 -18.00 3.06 -5.90
N VAL A 246 -18.12 1.78 -5.56
CA VAL A 246 -19.37 1.21 -5.01
C VAL A 246 -19.68 1.80 -3.64
N LEU A 247 -18.70 1.84 -2.73
CA LEU A 247 -18.88 2.36 -1.37
C LEU A 247 -19.21 3.85 -1.35
N GLU A 248 -18.65 4.64 -2.27
CA GLU A 248 -18.98 6.06 -2.41
C GLU A 248 -20.39 6.25 -2.94
N ALA A 249 -20.83 5.47 -3.94
CA ALA A 249 -22.19 5.53 -4.44
C ALA A 249 -23.23 5.19 -3.34
N GLU A 250 -22.96 4.17 -2.52
CA GLU A 250 -23.82 3.80 -1.39
C GLU A 250 -23.92 4.93 -0.35
N TYR A 251 -22.79 5.53 0.02
CA TYR A 251 -22.76 6.63 0.99
C TYR A 251 -23.65 7.80 0.55
N HIS A 252 -23.55 8.21 -0.71
CA HIS A 252 -24.38 9.31 -1.24
C HIS A 252 -25.86 8.95 -1.37
N SER A 253 -26.18 7.68 -1.64
CA SER A 253 -27.57 7.22 -1.69
C SER A 253 -28.25 7.17 -0.32
N GLY A 254 -27.48 6.87 0.74
CA GLY A 254 -27.97 6.82 2.12
C GLY A 254 -28.14 8.20 2.79
N GLU A 255 -27.41 9.23 2.37
CA GLU A 255 -27.60 10.61 2.86
C GLU A 255 -28.81 11.33 2.24
N GLN A 256 -29.38 10.80 1.15
CA GLN A 256 -30.54 11.39 0.45
C GLN A 256 -31.90 10.77 0.80
N GLY A 257 -31.93 9.70 1.60
CA GLY A 257 -33.15 8.99 2.03
C GLY A 257 -33.54 9.28 3.46
#